data_AF-A0A925T9W9-F1
#
_entry.id   AF-A0A925T9W9-F1
#
_cell.length_a   1.000
_cell.length_b   1.000
_cell.length_c   1.000
_cell.angle_alpha   90.00
_cell.angle_beta   90.00
_cell.angle_gamma   90.00
#
_symmetry.space_group_name_H-M   'P 1'
#
loop_
_entity.id
_entity.type
_entity.pdbx_description
1 polymer ?
#
loop_
_entity_poly.entity_id
_entity_poly.type
_entity_poly.pdbx_seq_one_letter_code
_entity_poly.pdbx_strand_id
1 'polypeptide(L)'
;DTFTEFWNNGILPVVNENDLVSNVELKFSDNDELATLIAIGFDAEALILCTSAGGFMDSEKNIIPRVEKIDHTLMGYVRTDKSSLGLGGMTSKLTFTRLACSLGIKVMICGLKGKSPFKSAIAGEYGTTFLPQPSNLKARQKWLAGGSITLGSIMIDKGAAKALYLRRSLLTVGISKVQGRFGPGEVVQLVDDEKNIIGVAKVRMSAADSIKAIAQKNIIAAHADDIVLF
;
A
#
# COMPACT_ATOMS: atom_id res chain seq x y z
N ASP A 1 8.89 -18.27 2.64
CA ASP A 1 9.50 -19.59 2.36
C ASP A 1 10.50 -19.51 1.21
N THR A 2 10.08 -19.31 -0.04
CA THR A 2 11.03 -19.25 -1.19
C THR A 2 12.15 -18.21 -1.01
N PHE A 3 11.80 -16.98 -0.65
CA PHE A 3 12.80 -15.91 -0.43
C PHE A 3 13.73 -16.21 0.75
N THR A 4 13.18 -16.80 1.81
CA THR A 4 13.94 -17.24 2.98
C THR A 4 15.00 -18.27 2.57
N GLU A 5 14.65 -19.22 1.72
CA GLU A 5 15.58 -20.22 1.20
C GLU A 5 16.69 -19.57 0.36
N PHE A 6 16.36 -18.60 -0.50
CA PHE A 6 17.39 -17.87 -1.25
C PHE A 6 18.40 -17.20 -0.32
N TRP A 7 17.93 -16.47 0.72
CA TRP A 7 18.82 -15.80 1.65
C TRP A 7 19.66 -16.77 2.49
N ASN A 8 19.09 -17.90 2.91
CA ASN A 8 19.83 -18.95 3.63
C ASN A 8 21.00 -19.51 2.80
N ASN A 9 20.91 -19.43 1.48
CA ASN A 9 21.94 -19.88 0.54
C ASN A 9 22.79 -18.72 -0.03
N GLY A 10 22.67 -17.51 0.51
CA GLY A 10 23.43 -16.34 0.05
C GLY A 10 23.06 -15.85 -1.34
N ILE A 11 21.86 -16.19 -1.83
CA ILE A 11 21.35 -15.80 -3.14
C ILE A 11 20.60 -14.46 -3.01
N LEU A 12 20.91 -13.52 -3.90
CA LEU A 12 20.18 -12.26 -4.04
C LEU A 12 19.02 -12.45 -5.04
N PRO A 13 17.76 -12.41 -4.60
CA PRO A 13 16.62 -12.57 -5.50
C PRO A 13 16.43 -11.34 -6.38
N VAL A 14 16.16 -11.57 -7.67
CA VAL A 14 15.75 -10.52 -8.62
C VAL A 14 14.31 -10.78 -9.00
N VAL A 15 13.44 -9.81 -8.75
CA VAL A 15 12.00 -9.93 -8.93
C VAL A 15 11.55 -8.91 -9.98
N ASN A 16 10.65 -9.34 -10.85
CA ASN A 16 9.95 -8.46 -11.78
C ASN A 16 8.49 -8.91 -11.90
N GLU A 17 7.62 -8.03 -12.39
CA GLU A 17 6.27 -8.43 -12.78
C GLU A 17 6.32 -9.43 -13.95
N ASN A 18 5.39 -10.39 -13.94
CA ASN A 18 5.25 -11.34 -15.03
C ASN A 18 4.28 -10.79 -16.09
N ASP A 19 4.82 -9.97 -17.00
CA ASP A 19 4.07 -9.27 -18.04
C ASP A 19 3.32 -10.17 -19.04
N LEU A 20 3.71 -11.46 -19.14
CA LEU A 20 3.15 -12.42 -20.10
C LEU A 20 1.87 -13.11 -19.62
N VAL A 21 1.63 -13.18 -18.30
CA VAL A 21 0.54 -13.96 -17.70
C VAL A 21 -0.45 -13.08 -16.92
N SER A 22 -0.10 -11.81 -16.67
CA SER A 22 -0.95 -10.89 -15.92
C SER A 22 -2.19 -10.48 -16.72
N ASN A 23 -3.35 -11.04 -16.33
CA ASN A 23 -4.66 -10.52 -16.73
C ASN A 23 -4.76 -9.03 -16.32
N VAL A 24 -5.48 -8.21 -17.10
CA VAL A 24 -5.63 -6.75 -16.86
C VAL A 24 -6.09 -6.42 -15.42
N GLU A 25 -6.78 -7.33 -14.76
CA GLU A 25 -7.30 -7.19 -13.38
C GLU A 25 -6.24 -7.46 -12.28
N LEU A 26 -5.12 -8.13 -12.59
CA LEU A 26 -4.06 -8.54 -11.66
C LEU A 26 -2.70 -7.89 -11.96
N LYS A 27 -2.66 -6.87 -12.83
CA LYS A 27 -1.44 -6.14 -13.13
C LYS A 27 -1.10 -5.20 -11.98
N PHE A 28 0.17 -5.18 -11.57
CA PHE A 28 0.69 -4.08 -10.78
C PHE A 28 0.65 -2.81 -11.63
N SER A 29 0.33 -1.69 -11.01
CA SER A 29 0.26 -0.42 -11.71
C SER A 29 1.64 0.12 -12.11
N ASP A 30 2.68 -0.26 -11.36
CA ASP A 30 4.12 0.04 -11.56
C ASP A 30 4.99 -0.86 -10.64
N ASN A 31 6.28 -0.98 -10.91
CA ASN A 31 7.24 -1.71 -10.06
C ASN A 31 7.42 -1.08 -8.66
N ASP A 32 7.05 0.19 -8.47
CA ASP A 32 7.01 0.83 -7.15
C ASP A 32 6.00 0.14 -6.22
N GLU A 33 4.87 -0.30 -6.77
CA GLU A 33 3.84 -1.06 -6.06
C GLU A 33 4.39 -2.42 -5.65
N LEU A 34 4.94 -3.17 -6.61
CA LEU A 34 5.52 -4.48 -6.38
C LEU A 34 6.62 -4.44 -5.31
N ALA A 35 7.56 -3.49 -5.42
CA ALA A 35 8.64 -3.33 -4.47
C ALA A 35 8.12 -3.02 -3.05
N THR A 36 7.10 -2.17 -2.96
CA THR A 36 6.47 -1.81 -1.69
C THR A 36 5.76 -3.00 -1.05
N LEU A 37 5.00 -3.76 -1.84
CA LEU A 37 4.34 -4.98 -1.38
C LEU A 37 5.35 -5.99 -0.86
N ILE A 38 6.41 -6.24 -1.62
CA ILE A 38 7.49 -7.15 -1.22
C ILE A 38 8.12 -6.69 0.08
N ALA A 39 8.46 -5.39 0.22
CA ALA A 39 9.03 -4.84 1.44
C ALA A 39 8.09 -5.03 2.64
N ILE A 40 6.79 -4.82 2.45
CA ILE A 40 5.75 -5.06 3.46
C ILE A 40 5.68 -6.54 3.84
N GLY A 41 5.75 -7.45 2.87
CA GLY A 41 5.68 -8.90 3.10
C GLY A 41 6.87 -9.46 3.85
N PHE A 42 8.03 -8.87 3.65
CA PHE A 42 9.25 -9.22 4.36
C PHE A 42 9.39 -8.48 5.70
N ASP A 43 8.46 -7.59 6.03
CA ASP A 43 8.59 -6.67 7.17
C ASP A 43 9.94 -5.94 7.15
N ALA A 44 10.31 -5.43 5.98
CA ALA A 44 11.62 -4.85 5.72
C ALA A 44 11.84 -3.59 6.58
N GLU A 45 13.06 -3.43 7.10
CA GLU A 45 13.44 -2.22 7.83
C GLU A 45 13.48 -0.97 6.93
N ALA A 46 13.78 -1.18 5.64
CA ALA A 46 13.91 -0.12 4.67
C ALA A 46 13.58 -0.56 3.25
N LEU A 47 13.09 0.40 2.45
CA LEU A 47 12.87 0.30 1.01
C LEU A 47 13.61 1.44 0.31
N ILE A 48 14.38 1.13 -0.74
CA ILE A 48 15.02 2.13 -1.59
C ILE A 48 14.35 2.12 -2.96
N LEU A 49 13.82 3.26 -3.38
CA LEU A 49 13.23 3.49 -4.70
C LEU A 49 14.17 4.38 -5.52
N CYS A 50 14.63 3.87 -6.66
CA CYS A 50 15.51 4.63 -7.54
C CYS A 50 14.72 5.39 -8.60
N THR A 51 15.02 6.68 -8.76
CA THR A 51 14.34 7.54 -9.73
C THR A 51 15.31 8.45 -10.47
N SER A 52 14.98 8.75 -11.72
CA SER A 52 15.72 9.73 -12.53
C SER A 52 15.68 11.15 -11.94
N ALA A 53 14.66 11.47 -11.14
CA ALA A 53 14.54 12.76 -10.44
C ALA A 53 15.58 12.95 -9.32
N GLY A 54 16.21 11.88 -8.84
CA GLY A 54 17.21 11.94 -7.78
C GLY A 54 16.66 12.06 -6.35
N GLY A 55 15.39 12.41 -6.18
CA GLY A 55 14.71 12.56 -4.89
C GLY A 55 13.29 13.12 -5.05
N PHE A 56 12.61 13.34 -3.93
CA PHE A 56 11.33 14.06 -3.88
C PHE A 56 11.60 15.57 -3.77
N MET A 57 10.91 16.36 -4.59
CA MET A 57 11.18 17.79 -4.73
C MET A 57 10.03 18.65 -4.18
N ASP A 58 10.37 19.82 -3.64
CA ASP A 58 9.41 20.88 -3.32
C ASP A 58 8.92 21.62 -4.59
N SER A 59 8.08 22.64 -4.40
CA SER A 59 7.57 23.48 -5.49
C SER A 59 8.65 24.27 -6.24
N GLU A 60 9.82 24.46 -5.64
CA GLU A 60 10.97 25.19 -6.19
C GLU A 60 11.97 24.25 -6.88
N LYS A 61 11.67 22.94 -6.95
CA LYS A 61 12.52 21.88 -7.51
C LYS A 61 13.77 21.58 -6.68
N ASN A 62 13.77 21.93 -5.40
CA ASN A 62 14.82 21.50 -4.48
C ASN A 62 14.47 20.13 -3.90
N ILE A 63 15.45 19.23 -3.79
CA ILE A 63 15.25 17.94 -3.14
C ILE A 63 15.01 18.17 -1.64
N ILE A 64 13.92 17.63 -1.13
CA ILE A 64 13.63 17.59 0.30
C ILE A 64 14.42 16.42 0.88
N PRO A 65 15.44 16.63 1.73
CA PRO A 65 16.32 15.54 2.18
C PRO A 65 15.63 14.59 3.16
N ARG A 66 14.66 15.10 3.94
CA ARG A 66 13.99 14.36 5.01
C ARG A 66 12.52 14.75 5.10
N VAL A 67 11.65 13.75 5.19
CA VAL A 67 10.20 13.87 5.33
C VAL A 67 9.76 13.06 6.53
N GLU A 68 9.21 13.71 7.54
CA GLU A 68 8.73 13.01 8.75
C GLU A 68 7.39 12.33 8.55
N LYS A 69 6.49 12.97 7.79
CA LYS A 69 5.16 12.46 7.49
C LYS A 69 4.71 12.98 6.13
N ILE A 70 4.13 12.08 5.33
CA ILE A 70 3.46 12.47 4.08
C ILE A 70 2.05 12.91 4.43
N ASP A 71 1.82 14.23 4.41
CA ASP A 71 0.52 14.84 4.64
C ASP A 71 -0.09 15.39 3.34
N HIS A 72 -1.25 16.04 3.45
CA HIS A 72 -1.93 16.65 2.29
C HIS A 72 -1.12 17.78 1.64
N THR A 73 -0.26 18.47 2.38
CA THR A 73 0.57 19.55 1.84
C THR A 73 1.68 19.00 0.95
N LEU A 74 2.37 17.94 1.39
CA LEU A 74 3.37 17.24 0.57
C LEU A 74 2.75 16.59 -0.67
N MET A 75 1.56 15.99 -0.53
CA MET A 75 0.84 15.45 -1.69
C MET A 75 0.48 16.55 -2.69
N GLY A 76 0.28 17.80 -2.23
CA GLY A 76 0.04 18.98 -3.07
C GLY A 76 1.24 19.43 -3.91
N TYR A 77 2.47 19.04 -3.55
CA TYR A 77 3.66 19.31 -4.38
C TYR A 77 3.71 18.45 -5.64
N VAL A 78 2.96 17.34 -5.66
CA VAL A 78 2.88 16.49 -6.84
C VAL A 78 1.93 17.13 -7.85
N ARG A 79 2.50 17.82 -8.85
CA ARG A 79 1.71 18.30 -9.98
C ARG A 79 1.14 17.11 -10.76
N THR A 80 -0.14 17.19 -11.12
CA THR A 80 -0.87 16.24 -11.98
C THR A 80 -0.44 16.30 -13.45
N ASP A 81 0.66 16.98 -13.76
CA ASP A 81 1.17 17.18 -15.11
C ASP A 81 1.72 15.85 -15.62
N LYS A 82 0.81 15.04 -16.18
CA LYS A 82 1.12 13.76 -16.82
C LYS A 82 2.22 13.99 -17.86
N SER A 83 3.39 13.39 -17.70
CA SER A 83 4.25 13.14 -18.84
C SER A 83 3.43 12.30 -19.83
N SER A 84 3.35 12.75 -21.07
CA SER A 84 2.52 12.19 -22.15
C SER A 84 2.88 10.74 -22.54
N LEU A 85 3.85 10.13 -21.85
CA LEU A 85 4.33 8.77 -22.00
C LEU A 85 4.46 8.15 -20.61
N GLY A 86 3.61 7.16 -20.29
CA GLY A 86 3.86 6.18 -19.23
C GLY A 86 2.99 6.29 -17.98
N LEU A 87 2.31 5.17 -17.68
CA LEU A 87 1.71 4.85 -16.38
C LEU A 87 2.78 4.95 -15.27
N GLY A 88 2.49 5.58 -14.12
CA GLY A 88 3.42 5.57 -12.96
C GLY A 88 4.17 6.88 -12.65
N GLY A 89 3.46 7.93 -12.24
CA GLY A 89 4.06 9.22 -11.85
C GLY A 89 4.65 9.26 -10.42
N MET A 90 5.12 10.45 -10.02
CA MET A 90 5.54 10.73 -8.62
C MET A 90 4.38 10.55 -7.62
N THR A 91 3.14 10.71 -8.08
CA THR A 91 1.93 10.45 -7.28
C THR A 91 1.87 9.00 -6.82
N SER A 92 2.12 8.03 -7.73
CA SER A 92 2.10 6.61 -7.39
C SER A 92 3.18 6.26 -6.36
N LYS A 93 4.41 6.76 -6.58
CA LYS A 93 5.53 6.60 -5.65
C LYS A 93 5.19 7.10 -4.26
N LEU A 94 4.62 8.30 -4.14
CA LEU A 94 4.26 8.84 -2.83
C LEU A 94 3.13 8.07 -2.17
N THR A 95 2.15 7.58 -2.92
CA THR A 95 1.09 6.70 -2.38
C THR A 95 1.69 5.46 -1.73
N PHE A 96 2.58 4.75 -2.44
CA PHE A 96 3.23 3.56 -1.92
C PHE A 96 4.26 3.86 -0.83
N THR A 97 4.98 4.97 -0.94
CA THR A 97 5.88 5.47 0.11
C THR A 97 5.10 5.73 1.40
N ARG A 98 3.94 6.39 1.30
CA ARG A 98 3.07 6.66 2.45
C ARG A 98 2.58 5.37 3.10
N LEU A 99 2.20 4.38 2.29
CA LEU A 99 1.78 3.07 2.78
C LEU A 99 2.93 2.33 3.49
N ALA A 100 4.11 2.25 2.89
CA ALA A 100 5.28 1.65 3.52
C ALA A 100 5.62 2.33 4.85
N CYS A 101 5.64 3.67 4.87
CA CYS A 101 5.92 4.45 6.08
C CYS A 101 4.88 4.23 7.18
N SER A 102 3.58 4.16 6.85
CA SER A 102 2.53 3.89 7.86
C SER A 102 2.62 2.49 8.46
N LEU A 103 3.29 1.57 7.76
CA LEU A 103 3.57 0.20 8.21
C LEU A 103 4.94 0.05 8.88
N GLY A 104 5.62 1.17 9.18
CA GLY A 104 6.88 1.19 9.91
C GLY A 104 8.11 0.94 9.05
N ILE A 105 8.00 1.02 7.72
CA ILE A 105 9.11 0.84 6.80
C ILE A 105 9.70 2.21 6.44
N LYS A 106 11.00 2.36 6.61
CA LYS A 106 11.73 3.57 6.17
C LYS A 106 11.84 3.55 4.65
N VAL A 107 11.48 4.64 3.97
CA VAL A 107 11.61 4.69 2.50
C VAL A 107 12.62 5.74 2.09
N MET A 108 13.50 5.40 1.16
CA MET A 108 14.47 6.33 0.58
C MET A 108 14.24 6.43 -0.93
N ILE A 109 14.08 7.64 -1.43
CA ILE A 109 14.00 7.91 -2.88
C ILE A 109 15.28 8.59 -3.30
N CYS A 110 16.07 7.95 -4.17
CA CYS A 110 17.36 8.50 -4.61
C CYS A 110 17.61 8.27 -6.10
N GLY A 111 18.63 8.94 -6.66
CA GLY A 111 19.13 8.65 -7.99
C GLY A 111 20.15 7.50 -8.01
N LEU A 112 20.75 7.27 -9.18
CA LEU A 112 21.85 6.31 -9.37
C LEU A 112 23.19 7.00 -9.68
N LYS A 113 23.24 8.34 -9.64
CA LYS A 113 24.47 9.08 -9.95
C LYS A 113 25.44 9.06 -8.76
N GLY A 114 26.74 9.08 -9.06
CA GLY A 114 27.81 9.08 -8.05
C GLY A 114 28.41 7.69 -7.79
N LYS A 115 29.43 7.63 -6.93
CA LYS A 115 30.19 6.39 -6.68
C LYS A 115 29.47 5.38 -5.79
N SER A 116 28.59 5.82 -4.88
CA SER A 116 27.93 4.94 -3.90
C SER A 116 26.54 5.46 -3.52
N PRO A 117 25.61 5.58 -4.48
CA PRO A 117 24.30 6.22 -4.28
C PRO A 117 23.50 5.59 -3.14
N PHE A 118 23.49 4.25 -3.03
CA PHE A 118 22.78 3.54 -1.97
C PHE A 118 23.35 3.80 -0.58
N LYS A 119 24.69 3.85 -0.45
CA LYS A 119 25.35 4.12 0.84
C LYS A 119 25.03 5.53 1.32
N SER A 120 25.09 6.51 0.41
CA SER A 120 24.73 7.89 0.71
C SER A 120 23.24 8.06 1.01
N ALA A 121 22.35 7.32 0.32
CA ALA A 121 20.93 7.32 0.62
C ALA A 121 20.64 6.77 2.03
N ILE A 122 21.27 5.64 2.40
CA ILE A 122 21.16 5.05 3.74
C ILE A 122 21.66 6.00 4.83
N ALA A 123 22.70 6.79 4.54
CA ALA A 123 23.22 7.81 5.44
C ALA A 123 22.36 9.09 5.51
N GLY A 124 21.35 9.23 4.63
CA GLY A 124 20.52 10.44 4.53
C GLY A 124 21.21 11.62 3.81
N GLU A 125 22.30 11.36 3.09
CA GLU A 125 23.12 12.37 2.39
C GLU A 125 22.74 12.53 0.90
N TYR A 126 21.90 11.64 0.38
CA TYR A 126 21.53 11.63 -1.04
C TYR A 126 20.07 11.25 -1.27
N GLY A 127 19.33 12.12 -1.97
CA GLY A 127 17.91 11.95 -2.23
C GLY A 127 17.03 12.37 -1.06
N THR A 128 15.91 11.68 -0.87
CA THR A 128 14.91 11.96 0.17
C THR A 128 14.71 10.75 1.06
N THR A 129 14.75 10.95 2.37
CA THR A 129 14.40 9.94 3.38
C THR A 129 13.03 10.22 3.98
N PHE A 130 12.11 9.27 3.86
CA PHE A 130 10.80 9.27 4.50
C PHE A 130 10.85 8.41 5.76
N LEU A 131 10.44 8.98 6.90
CA LEU A 131 10.53 8.30 8.18
C LEU A 131 9.37 7.33 8.41
N PRO A 132 9.66 6.14 8.97
CA PRO A 132 8.62 5.19 9.36
C PRO A 132 7.77 5.79 10.49
N GLN A 133 6.47 5.50 10.45
CA GLN A 133 5.55 5.81 11.53
C GLN A 133 5.43 4.60 12.47
N PRO A 134 5.15 4.82 13.77
CA PRO A 134 4.84 3.73 14.68
C PRO A 134 3.68 2.90 14.15
N SER A 135 3.91 1.62 13.93
CA SER A 135 2.89 0.67 13.48
C SER A 135 2.74 -0.45 14.51
N ASN A 136 1.55 -0.58 15.09
CA ASN A 136 1.22 -1.68 16.01
C ASN A 136 0.74 -2.93 15.25
N LEU A 137 0.88 -2.95 13.92
CA LEU A 137 0.44 -4.04 13.07
C LEU A 137 1.51 -5.13 13.01
N LYS A 138 1.07 -6.39 13.14
CA LYS A 138 1.94 -7.56 12.92
C LYS A 138 2.27 -7.70 11.44
N ALA A 139 3.37 -8.35 11.06
CA ALA A 139 3.78 -8.56 9.66
C ALA A 139 2.64 -9.07 8.75
N ARG A 140 1.81 -10.00 9.22
CA ARG A 140 0.61 -10.47 8.49
C ARG A 140 -0.41 -9.36 8.23
N GLN A 141 -0.65 -8.50 9.22
CA GLN A 141 -1.54 -7.35 9.06
C GLN A 141 -0.92 -6.30 8.16
N LYS A 142 0.40 -6.06 8.26
CA LYS A 142 1.11 -5.20 7.32
C LYS A 142 0.94 -5.72 5.88
N TRP A 143 1.09 -7.02 5.63
CA TRP A 143 0.84 -7.61 4.30
C TRP A 143 -0.59 -7.39 3.81
N LEU A 144 -1.59 -7.58 4.67
CA LEU A 144 -2.97 -7.26 4.33
C LEU A 144 -3.13 -5.78 3.97
N ALA A 145 -2.53 -4.88 4.74
CA ALA A 145 -2.49 -3.44 4.50
C ALA A 145 -1.80 -3.08 3.18
N GLY A 146 -0.76 -3.84 2.83
CA GLY A 146 -0.02 -3.72 1.58
C GLY A 146 -0.90 -3.96 0.37
N GLY A 147 -1.81 -4.94 0.44
CA GLY A 147 -2.61 -5.49 -0.66
C GLY A 147 -3.26 -4.46 -1.57
N SER A 148 -2.48 -3.94 -2.53
CA SER A 148 -2.83 -2.85 -3.43
C SER A 148 -3.35 -3.33 -4.79
N ILE A 149 -3.55 -4.64 -4.95
CA ILE A 149 -4.48 -5.17 -5.96
C ILE A 149 -5.74 -5.56 -5.22
N THR A 150 -6.48 -4.57 -4.71
CA THR A 150 -7.82 -4.86 -4.21
C THR A 150 -8.73 -5.09 -5.40
N LEU A 151 -9.17 -6.34 -5.57
CA LEU A 151 -10.09 -6.77 -6.62
C LEU A 151 -11.50 -6.13 -6.48
N GLY A 152 -11.71 -5.35 -5.40
CA GLY A 152 -12.89 -4.53 -5.18
C GLY A 152 -12.82 -3.69 -3.90
N SER A 153 -13.95 -3.05 -3.60
CA SER A 153 -14.15 -2.25 -2.40
C SER A 153 -15.50 -2.54 -1.74
N ILE A 154 -15.54 -2.39 -0.43
CA ILE A 154 -16.73 -2.46 0.40
C ILE A 154 -16.92 -1.10 1.05
N MET A 155 -18.01 -0.43 0.68
CA MET A 155 -18.46 0.77 1.34
C MET A 155 -19.25 0.38 2.59
N ILE A 156 -18.96 1.04 3.70
CA ILE A 156 -19.55 0.74 5.00
C ILE A 156 -20.24 1.97 5.57
N ASP A 157 -21.26 1.76 6.40
CA ASP A 157 -21.93 2.86 7.08
C ASP A 157 -21.10 3.40 8.28
N LYS A 158 -21.54 4.55 8.83
CA LYS A 158 -20.88 5.19 9.99
C LYS A 158 -20.80 4.29 11.22
N GLY A 159 -21.78 3.40 11.42
CA GLY A 159 -21.81 2.48 12.56
C GLY A 159 -20.76 1.39 12.42
N ALA A 160 -20.65 0.81 11.24
CA ALA A 160 -19.61 -0.14 10.87
C ALA A 160 -18.22 0.49 10.99
N ALA A 161 -18.01 1.69 10.42
CA ALA A 161 -16.73 2.39 10.54
C ALA A 161 -16.31 2.58 12.00
N LYS A 162 -17.21 3.06 12.86
CA LYS A 162 -16.97 3.17 14.31
C LYS A 162 -16.63 1.81 14.95
N ALA A 163 -17.35 0.75 14.58
CA ALA A 163 -17.09 -0.59 15.09
C ALA A 163 -15.70 -1.11 14.70
N LEU A 164 -15.23 -0.80 13.49
CA LEU A 164 -13.88 -1.18 13.04
C LEU A 164 -12.80 -0.50 13.88
N TYR A 165 -12.93 0.80 14.17
CA TYR A 165 -12.00 1.51 15.05
C TYR A 165 -11.98 0.94 16.48
N LEU A 166 -13.08 0.31 16.91
CA LEU A 166 -13.18 -0.44 18.17
C LEU A 166 -12.74 -1.91 18.06
N ARG A 167 -12.01 -2.28 17.00
CA ARG A 167 -11.51 -3.65 16.72
C ARG A 167 -12.64 -4.70 16.69
N ARG A 168 -13.80 -4.35 16.13
CA ARG A 168 -14.89 -5.30 15.87
C ARG A 168 -14.86 -5.79 14.42
N SER A 169 -15.40 -6.98 14.19
CA SER A 169 -15.55 -7.56 12.86
C SER A 169 -16.54 -6.77 12.02
N LEU A 170 -16.31 -6.73 10.71
CA LEU A 170 -17.27 -6.18 9.75
C LEU A 170 -18.43 -7.16 9.56
N LEU A 171 -19.64 -6.73 9.90
CA LEU A 171 -20.87 -7.48 9.64
C LEU A 171 -21.51 -7.01 8.33
N THR A 172 -22.18 -7.90 7.62
CA THR A 172 -22.84 -7.58 6.34
C THR A 172 -23.96 -6.54 6.47
N VAL A 173 -24.58 -6.42 7.65
CA VAL A 173 -25.57 -5.36 7.95
C VAL A 173 -24.98 -3.95 7.87
N GLY A 174 -23.67 -3.81 8.10
CA GLY A 174 -22.95 -2.55 8.04
C GLY A 174 -22.38 -2.21 6.67
N ILE A 175 -22.60 -3.05 5.65
CA ILE A 175 -22.17 -2.84 4.27
C ILE A 175 -23.25 -2.06 3.53
N SER A 176 -22.90 -0.90 2.99
CA SER A 176 -23.79 -0.08 2.19
C SER A 176 -23.67 -0.36 0.69
N LYS A 177 -22.46 -0.72 0.22
CA LYS A 177 -22.21 -1.03 -1.19
C LYS A 177 -21.01 -1.95 -1.35
N VAL A 178 -21.04 -2.78 -2.39
CA VAL A 178 -19.90 -3.60 -2.83
C VAL A 178 -19.57 -3.24 -4.27
N GLN A 179 -18.29 -3.05 -4.59
CA GLN A 179 -17.80 -2.78 -5.94
C GLN A 179 -16.64 -3.70 -6.29
N GLY A 180 -16.49 -4.04 -7.56
CA GLY A 180 -15.47 -4.97 -8.05
C GLY A 180 -15.91 -6.44 -8.02
N ARG A 181 -14.97 -7.35 -8.27
CA ARG A 181 -15.19 -8.79 -8.31
C ARG A 181 -14.13 -9.46 -7.46
N PHE A 182 -14.55 -10.03 -6.34
CA PHE A 182 -13.65 -10.73 -5.44
C PHE A 182 -14.28 -12.01 -4.88
N GLY A 183 -13.43 -12.95 -4.50
CA GLY A 183 -13.74 -14.21 -3.83
C GLY A 183 -13.39 -14.21 -2.34
N PRO A 184 -13.81 -15.27 -1.61
CA PRO A 184 -13.40 -15.47 -0.23
C PRO A 184 -11.87 -15.54 -0.09
N GLY A 185 -11.33 -14.85 0.92
CA GLY A 185 -9.91 -14.83 1.23
C GLY A 185 -9.11 -13.74 0.50
N GLU A 186 -9.74 -12.99 -0.39
CA GLU A 186 -9.13 -11.85 -1.07
C GLU A 186 -9.20 -10.58 -0.23
N VAL A 187 -8.35 -9.60 -0.57
CA VAL A 187 -8.26 -8.32 0.13
C VAL A 187 -9.01 -7.26 -0.65
N VAL A 188 -9.86 -6.51 0.05
CA VAL A 188 -10.67 -5.41 -0.53
C VAL A 188 -10.48 -4.12 0.26
N GLN A 189 -10.69 -2.98 -0.39
CA GLN A 189 -10.70 -1.68 0.29
C GLN A 189 -11.95 -1.52 1.15
N LEU A 190 -11.79 -0.91 2.32
CA LEU A 190 -12.88 -0.42 3.15
C LEU A 190 -13.02 1.07 2.93
N VAL A 191 -14.22 1.48 2.52
CA VAL A 191 -14.53 2.86 2.16
C VAL A 191 -15.63 3.37 3.08
N ASP A 192 -15.44 4.54 3.69
CA ASP A 192 -16.49 5.17 4.50
C ASP A 192 -17.57 5.84 3.62
N ASP A 193 -18.56 6.44 4.27
CA ASP A 193 -19.66 7.11 3.58
C ASP A 193 -19.25 8.45 2.93
N GLU A 194 -18.12 9.02 3.36
CA GLU A 194 -17.49 10.19 2.75
C GLU A 194 -16.59 9.83 1.55
N LYS A 195 -16.52 8.54 1.19
CA LYS A 195 -15.69 7.96 0.13
C LYS A 195 -14.19 7.96 0.41
N ASN A 196 -13.79 8.09 1.67
CA ASN A 196 -12.39 7.92 2.07
C ASN A 196 -12.08 6.44 2.21
N ILE A 197 -10.91 6.02 1.73
CA ILE A 197 -10.38 4.68 2.02
C ILE A 197 -9.87 4.72 3.46
N ILE A 198 -10.55 4.01 4.34
CA ILE A 198 -10.23 3.97 5.78
C ILE A 198 -9.41 2.73 6.15
N GLY A 199 -9.24 1.79 5.22
CA GLY A 199 -8.52 0.55 5.47
C GLY A 199 -8.71 -0.50 4.39
N VAL A 200 -8.29 -1.72 4.71
CA VAL A 200 -8.47 -2.92 3.89
C VAL A 200 -8.88 -4.10 4.76
N ALA A 201 -9.56 -5.06 4.14
CA ALA A 201 -10.03 -6.26 4.81
C ALA A 201 -9.83 -7.49 3.95
N LYS A 202 -9.36 -8.58 4.56
CA LYS A 202 -9.49 -9.91 3.95
C LYS A 202 -10.91 -10.41 4.16
N VAL A 203 -11.67 -10.54 3.08
CA VAL A 203 -13.08 -10.92 3.11
C VAL A 203 -13.28 -12.43 3.27
N ARG A 204 -14.41 -12.83 3.84
CA ARG A 204 -14.80 -14.24 4.01
C ARG A 204 -15.79 -14.76 2.98
N MET A 205 -16.21 -13.89 2.07
CA MET A 205 -17.29 -14.16 1.11
C MET A 205 -16.99 -13.46 -0.21
N SER A 206 -17.60 -13.96 -1.29
CA SER A 206 -17.46 -13.34 -2.60
C SER A 206 -18.19 -11.98 -2.65
N ALA A 207 -17.90 -11.16 -3.66
CA ALA A 207 -18.63 -9.92 -3.92
C ALA A 207 -20.13 -10.18 -4.10
N ALA A 208 -20.49 -11.23 -4.85
CA ALA A 208 -21.88 -11.61 -5.11
C ALA A 208 -22.61 -12.05 -3.84
N ASP A 209 -21.96 -12.82 -2.98
CA ASP A 209 -22.55 -13.27 -1.71
C ASP A 209 -22.65 -12.10 -0.71
N SER A 210 -21.65 -11.22 -0.69
CA SER A 210 -21.68 -9.99 0.10
C SER A 210 -22.90 -9.15 -0.24
N ILE A 211 -23.18 -8.96 -1.53
CA ILE A 211 -24.35 -8.21 -2.03
C ILE A 211 -25.67 -8.87 -1.58
N LYS A 212 -25.78 -10.21 -1.70
CA LYS A 212 -26.98 -10.95 -1.27
C LYS A 212 -27.19 -10.92 0.25
N ALA A 213 -26.10 -10.82 1.02
CA ALA A 213 -26.11 -10.83 2.47
C ALA A 213 -26.23 -9.43 3.10
N ILE A 214 -26.30 -8.35 2.31
CA ILE A 214 -26.56 -6.99 2.80
C ILE A 214 -27.85 -7.01 3.64
N ALA A 215 -27.83 -6.28 4.75
CA ALA A 215 -28.90 -6.20 5.75
C ALA A 215 -29.20 -7.48 6.55
N GLN A 216 -28.55 -8.61 6.26
CA GLN A 216 -28.66 -9.82 7.09
C GLN A 216 -27.86 -9.63 8.39
N LYS A 217 -28.47 -10.01 9.53
CA LYS A 217 -27.83 -9.88 10.84
C LYS A 217 -26.89 -11.05 11.11
N ASN A 218 -25.86 -10.82 11.92
CA ASN A 218 -24.91 -11.82 12.43
C ASN A 218 -24.05 -12.54 11.38
N ILE A 219 -23.99 -12.04 10.14
CA ILE A 219 -23.08 -12.57 9.12
C ILE A 219 -21.81 -11.71 9.09
N ILE A 220 -20.66 -12.35 9.29
CA ILE A 220 -19.35 -11.69 9.30
C ILE A 220 -18.80 -11.65 7.87
N ALA A 221 -18.65 -10.44 7.31
CA ALA A 221 -18.01 -10.20 6.03
C ALA A 221 -16.48 -10.24 6.14
N ALA A 222 -15.92 -9.69 7.22
CA ALA A 222 -14.50 -9.74 7.53
C ALA A 222 -14.26 -9.76 9.05
N HIS A 223 -13.28 -10.54 9.51
CA HIS A 223 -12.95 -10.65 10.93
C HIS A 223 -12.10 -9.46 11.39
N ALA A 224 -12.23 -9.05 12.65
CA ALA A 224 -11.45 -7.94 13.21
C ALA A 224 -9.92 -8.09 13.04
N ASP A 225 -9.41 -9.32 13.15
CA ASP A 225 -7.98 -9.62 12.98
C ASP A 225 -7.48 -9.52 11.54
N ASP A 226 -8.41 -9.64 10.59
CA ASP A 226 -8.19 -9.63 9.15
C ASP A 226 -8.50 -8.24 8.54
N ILE A 227 -8.67 -7.22 9.38
CA ILE A 227 -8.94 -5.83 9.02
C ILE A 227 -7.77 -4.95 9.47
N VAL A 228 -7.36 -4.05 8.58
CA VAL A 228 -6.37 -3.02 8.86
C VAL A 228 -6.93 -1.66 8.49
N LEU A 229 -6.87 -0.72 9.42
CA LEU A 229 -7.27 0.68 9.21
C LEU A 229 -6.05 1.58 9.00
N PHE A 230 -6.24 2.68 8.26
CA PHE A 230 -5.21 3.67 7.91
C PHE A 230 -5.25 4.91 8.79
#